data_AF-A0A3B8INY5-F1
#
_entry.id   AF-A0A3B8INY5-F1
#
_cell.length_a   1.000
_cell.length_b   1.000
_cell.length_c   1.000
_cell.angle_alpha   90.00
_cell.angle_beta   90.00
_cell.angle_gamma   90.00
#
_symmetry.space_group_name_H-M   'P 1'
#
loop_
_entity.id
_entity.type
_entity.pdbx_description
1 polymer ?
#
loop_
_entity_poly.entity_id
_entity_poly.type
_entity_poly.pdbx_seq_one_letter_code
_entity_poly.pdbx_strand_id
1 'polypeptide(L)' 'MKSVHPPRWAEAFFDFYCAPRYREEIKGDLYELFDARCEEQTPRTAKVRFAWDVLRFFRWRYL' A
#
# COMPACT_ATOMS: atom_id res chain seq x y z
N MET A 1 5.24 -20.69 -5.52
CA MET A 1 4.68 -19.61 -4.67
C MET A 1 4.15 -18.53 -5.61
N LYS A 2 2.86 -18.22 -5.61
CA LYS A 2 2.33 -17.13 -6.45
C LYS A 2 2.83 -15.82 -5.83
N SER A 3 3.73 -15.12 -6.49
CA SER A 3 4.15 -13.78 -6.08
C SER A 3 2.94 -12.85 -6.23
N VAL A 4 2.21 -12.66 -5.14
CA VAL A 4 1.09 -11.73 -5.07
C VAL A 4 1.71 -10.36 -4.91
N HIS A 5 1.57 -9.50 -5.92
CA HIS A 5 2.05 -8.12 -5.86
C HIS A 5 0.91 -7.18 -5.50
N PRO A 6 1.21 -6.08 -4.78
CA PRO A 6 0.24 -5.02 -4.56
C PRO A 6 -0.22 -4.42 -5.89
N PRO A 7 -1.39 -3.75 -5.90
CA PRO A 7 -1.90 -3.11 -7.11
C PRO A 7 -0.99 -1.94 -7.52
N ARG A 8 -0.32 -2.07 -8.66
CA ARG A 8 0.64 -1.08 -9.19
C ARG A 8 0.08 0.34 -9.29
N TRP A 9 -1.22 0.48 -9.55
CA TRP A 9 -1.88 1.79 -9.62
C TRP A 9 -1.92 2.48 -8.25
N ALA A 10 -2.11 1.73 -7.16
CA ALA A 10 -2.17 2.27 -5.81
C ALA A 10 -0.77 2.69 -5.35
N GLU A 11 0.26 1.91 -5.67
CA GLU A 11 1.65 2.32 -5.46
C GLU A 11 2.03 3.58 -6.24
N ALA A 12 1.65 3.67 -7.52
CA ALA A 12 1.91 4.85 -8.33
C ALA A 12 1.18 6.08 -7.77
N PHE A 13 -0.05 5.92 -7.28
CA PHE A 13 -0.79 6.98 -6.61
C PHE A 13 -0.10 7.41 -5.31
N PHE A 14 0.34 6.45 -4.49
CA PHE A 14 1.12 6.71 -3.28
C PHE A 14 2.40 7.50 -3.57
N ASP A 15 3.18 7.05 -4.55
CA ASP A 15 4.43 7.72 -4.94
C ASP A 15 4.17 9.13 -5.51
N PHE A 16 3.01 9.37 -6.12
CA PHE A 16 2.62 10.69 -6.64
C PHE A 16 2.34 11.71 -5.53
N TYR A 17 1.56 11.35 -4.51
CA TYR A 17 1.17 12.32 -3.47
C TYR A 17 2.12 12.35 -2.26
N CYS A 18 2.84 11.26 -1.97
CA CYS A 18 3.65 11.16 -0.76
C CYS A 18 5.03 11.81 -0.96
N ALA A 19 5.36 12.76 -0.07
CA ALA A 19 6.65 13.41 -0.04
C ALA A 19 7.80 12.38 0.11
N PRO A 20 8.93 12.54 -0.62
CA PRO A 20 10.01 11.55 -0.64
C PRO A 20 10.53 11.14 0.75
N ARG A 21 10.55 12.09 1.70
CA ARG A 21 11.02 11.86 3.07
C ARG A 21 10.20 10.86 3.89
N TYR A 22 8.93 10.64 3.53
CA TYR A 22 8.03 9.70 4.21
C TYR A 22 7.72 8.48 3.35
N ARG A 23 8.13 8.51 2.08
CA ARG A 23 7.78 7.49 1.10
C ARG A 23 8.35 6.13 1.48
N GLU A 24 9.62 6.07 1.86
CA GLU A 24 10.28 4.79 2.16
C GLU A 24 9.66 4.11 3.38
N GLU A 25 9.50 4.85 4.48
CA GLU A 25 8.90 4.37 5.73
C GLU A 25 7.46 3.88 5.50
N ILE A 26 6.57 4.76 5.00
CA ILE A 26 5.16 4.41 4.82
C ILE A 26 4.98 3.30 3.76
N LYS A 27 5.80 3.28 2.70
CA LYS A 27 5.75 2.21 1.71
C LYS A 27 6.18 0.88 2.33
N GLY A 28 7.21 0.88 3.17
CA GLY A 28 7.61 -0.29 3.96
C GLY A 28 6.43 -0.86 4.76
N ASP A 29 5.79 -0.03 5.58
CA ASP A 29 4.60 -0.40 6.36
C ASP A 29 3.47 -0.95 5.49
N LEU A 30 3.15 -0.28 4.38
CA LEU A 30 2.10 -0.72 3.44
C LEU A 30 2.40 -2.10 2.85
N TYR A 31 3.66 -2.39 2.55
CA TYR A 31 4.11 -3.67 2.02
C TYR A 31 4.06 -4.78 3.09
N GLU A 32 4.55 -4.53 4.30
CA GLU A 32 4.46 -5.48 5.41
C GLU A 32 3.00 -5.83 5.73
N LEU A 33 2.13 -4.83 5.76
CA LEU A 33 0.70 -5.01 5.99
C LEU A 33 -0.01 -5.72 4.84
N PHE A 34 0.52 -5.62 3.61
CA PHE A 34 0.01 -6.37 2.47
C PHE A 34 0.41 -7.83 2.50
N ASP A 35 1.67 -8.10 2.84
CA ASP A 35 2.22 -9.45 2.92
C ASP A 35 1.52 -10.27 4.00
N ALA A 36 1.39 -9.70 5.21
CA ALA A 36 0.62 -10.30 6.30
C ALA A 36 -0.81 -10.65 5.87
N ARG A 37 -1.49 -9.77 5.13
CA ARG A 37 -2.84 -10.04 4.62
C ARG A 37 -2.88 -11.05 3.49
N CYS A 38 -1.81 -11.20 2.71
CA CYS A 38 -1.72 -12.26 1.71
C CYS A 38 -1.59 -13.64 2.35
N GLU A 39 -1.01 -13.72 3.56
CA GLU A 39 -0.97 -14.94 4.35
C GLU A 39 -2.33 -15.27 5.00
N GLU A 40 -3.02 -14.26 5.53
CA GLU A 40 -4.29 -14.45 6.27
C GLU A 40 -5.54 -14.48 5.37
N GLN A 41 -5.51 -13.85 4.20
CA GLN A 41 -6.70 -13.57 3.38
C GLN A 41 -6.47 -13.90 1.91
N THR A 42 -7.57 -13.85 1.13
CA THR A 42 -7.45 -14.04 -0.31
C THR A 42 -6.65 -12.88 -0.95
N PRO A 43 -5.86 -13.16 -2.00
CA PRO A 43 -5.09 -12.14 -2.73
C PRO A 43 -5.92 -10.96 -3.24
N ARG A 44 -7.21 -11.16 -3.51
CA ARG A 44 -8.12 -10.09 -3.94
C ARG A 44 -8.42 -9.13 -2.79
N THR A 45 -8.72 -9.66 -1.61
CA THR A 45 -8.99 -8.86 -0.42
C THR A 45 -7.76 -8.06 0.00
N ALA A 46 -6.57 -8.69 -0.01
CA ALA A 46 -5.32 -8.01 0.30
C ALA A 46 -5.07 -6.81 -0.63
N LYS A 47 -5.32 -6.96 -1.95
CA LYS A 47 -5.17 -5.88 -2.92
C LYS A 47 -6.15 -4.72 -2.70
N VAL A 48 -7.42 -5.03 -2.41
CA VAL A 48 -8.43 -4.00 -2.12
C VAL A 48 -8.08 -3.25 -0.83
N ARG A 49 -7.63 -3.96 0.21
CA ARG A 49 -7.22 -3.33 1.48
C ARG A 49 -5.98 -2.45 1.31
N PHE A 50 -4.97 -2.89 0.56
CA PHE A 50 -3.80 -2.06 0.25
C PHE A 50 -4.19 -0.73 -0.43
N ALA A 51 -5.07 -0.79 -1.43
CA ALA A 51 -5.57 0.41 -2.09
C ALA A 51 -6.33 1.33 -1.11
N TRP A 52 -7.12 0.75 -0.20
CA TRP A 52 -7.79 1.50 0.86
C TRP A 52 -6.82 2.13 1.86
N ASP A 53 -5.75 1.44 2.24
CA ASP A 53 -4.73 1.98 3.13
C ASP A 53 -4.03 3.17 2.47
N VAL A 54 -3.59 3.02 1.22
CA VAL A 54 -3.04 4.12 0.41
C VAL A 54 -4.00 5.33 0.38
N LEU A 55 -5.28 5.11 0.05
CA LEU A 55 -6.27 6.19 0.02
C LEU A 55 -6.52 6.80 1.40
N ARG A 56 -6.45 6.02 2.48
CA ARG A 56 -6.64 6.51 3.86
C ARG A 56 -5.43 7.28 4.38
N PHE A 57 -4.22 6.93 3.92
CA PHE A 57 -3.00 7.70 4.19
C PHE A 57 -2.97 9.04 3.45
N PHE A 58 -3.87 9.26 2.48
CA PHE A 58 -4.11 10.57 1.88
C PHE A 58 -4.79 11.52 2.90
N ARG A 59 -3.99 12.14 3.76
CA ARG A 59 -4.42 13.22 4.66
C ARG A 59 -3.78 14.53 4.21
N TRP A 60 -4.52 15.64 4.28
CA TRP A 60 -4.00 17.00 4.00
C TRP A 60 -2.73 17.38 4.78
N ARG A 61 -2.41 16.68 5.87
CA ARG A 61 -1.18 16.87 6.65
C ARG A 61 0.09 16.42 5.92
N TYR A 62 -0.04 15.54 4.92
CA TYR A 62 1.08 14.92 4.20
C TYR A 62 1.29 15.47 2.78
N LEU A 63 0.45 16.43 2.36
CA LEU A 63 0.74 17.34 1.24
C LEU A 63 1.70 18.43 1.73
#